data_AF-A0A6B3HAD6-F1
#
_entry.id   AF-A0A6B3HAD6-F1
#
_cell.length_a   1.000
_cell.length_b   1.000
_cell.length_c   1.000
_cell.angle_alpha   90.00
_cell.angle_beta   90.00
_cell.angle_gamma   90.00
#
_symmetry.space_group_name_H-M   'P 1'
#
loop_
_entity.id
_entity.type
_entity.pdbx_description
1 polymer ?
#
loop_
_entity_poly.entity_id
_entity_poly.type
_entity_poly.pdbx_seq_one_letter_code
_entity_poly.pdbx_strand_id
1 'polypeptide(L)'
;VSRSPVFQAVLAIQNYASAAEATADAELPLEVEPFGLHAAGTRFDLELFLMEWPGGLRGAFNYNTDLFDESSVARIAAHLGRLLRGVADSPGVPLSAHDGLDPAERHRMLTEWNDTASEVSD
;
A
#
# COMPACT_ATOMS: atom_id res chain seq x y z
N VAL A 1 -23.59 5.28 7.02
CA VAL A 1 -22.20 4.77 7.03
C VAL A 1 -21.88 4.34 8.46
N SER A 2 -21.79 3.03 8.70
CA SER A 2 -21.31 2.51 9.99
C SER A 2 -19.78 2.48 9.92
N ARG A 3 -19.10 3.13 10.86
CA ARG A 3 -17.63 3.03 10.97
C ARG A 3 -17.28 2.00 12.03
N SER A 4 -16.16 1.31 11.83
CA SER A 4 -15.58 0.51 12.91
C SER A 4 -15.30 1.42 14.13
N PRO A 5 -15.72 1.01 15.34
CA PRO A 5 -15.75 1.89 16.51
C PRO A 5 -14.36 2.23 17.09
N VAL A 6 -13.30 1.48 16.74
CA VAL A 6 -11.98 1.61 17.37
C VAL A 6 -10.86 1.92 16.38
N PHE A 7 -10.88 1.32 15.19
CA PHE A 7 -9.85 1.50 14.17
C PHE A 7 -10.47 1.49 12.77
N GLN A 8 -9.90 2.28 11.86
CA GLN A 8 -10.41 2.45 10.50
C GLN A 8 -9.42 1.97 9.43
N ALA A 9 -8.22 1.55 9.84
CA ALA A 9 -7.22 0.97 8.96
C ALA A 9 -6.73 -0.37 9.52
N VAL A 10 -6.53 -1.36 8.65
CA VAL A 10 -6.03 -2.69 9.02
C VAL A 10 -4.84 -3.06 8.14
N LEU A 11 -3.79 -3.60 8.78
CA LEU A 11 -2.73 -4.35 8.13
C LEU A 11 -2.85 -5.80 8.55
N ALA A 12 -2.96 -6.72 7.60
CA ALA A 12 -2.99 -8.15 7.85
C ALA A 12 -1.91 -8.85 7.03
N ILE A 13 -1.06 -9.63 7.69
CA ILE A 13 -0.03 -10.44 7.04
C ILE A 13 -0.48 -11.90 7.13
N GLN A 14 -0.70 -12.53 5.97
CA GLN A 14 -1.16 -13.90 5.86
C GLN A 14 0.00 -14.79 5.41
N ASN A 15 0.50 -15.60 6.34
CA ASN A 15 1.59 -16.54 6.12
C ASN A 15 1.03 -17.93 5.82
N TYR A 16 0.19 -18.07 4.79
CA TYR A 16 -0.16 -19.41 4.32
C TYR A 16 1.06 -19.99 3.61
N ALA A 17 1.42 -21.24 3.92
CA ALA A 17 2.31 -22.02 3.07
C ALA A 17 1.79 -21.86 1.64
N SER A 18 2.67 -21.45 0.73
CA SER A 18 2.26 -21.10 -0.61
C SER A 18 1.49 -22.29 -1.20
N ALA A 19 0.36 -22.06 -1.88
CA ALA A 19 -0.37 -23.17 -2.51
C ALA A 19 0.53 -23.97 -3.47
N ALA A 20 1.62 -23.36 -3.96
CA ALA A 20 2.69 -24.02 -4.72
C ALA A 20 3.44 -25.11 -3.94
N GLU A 21 3.63 -24.96 -2.62
CA GLU A 21 4.20 -26.01 -1.76
C GLU A 21 3.17 -27.12 -1.49
N ALA A 22 1.88 -26.80 -1.46
CA ALA A 22 0.82 -27.79 -1.23
C ALA A 22 0.49 -28.65 -2.47
N THR A 23 0.77 -28.16 -3.69
CA THR A 23 0.54 -28.91 -4.94
C THR A 23 1.76 -29.67 -5.45
N ALA A 24 2.96 -29.43 -4.91
CA ALA A 24 4.18 -30.09 -5.35
C ALA A 24 4.21 -31.61 -5.06
N ASP A 25 3.45 -32.08 -4.08
CA ASP A 25 3.39 -33.50 -3.65
C ASP A 25 2.11 -34.23 -4.09
N ALA A 26 1.21 -33.57 -4.83
CA ALA A 26 -0.08 -34.17 -5.21
C ALA A 26 -0.13 -34.46 -6.71
N GLU A 27 -0.02 -35.73 -7.10
CA GLU A 27 -0.35 -36.26 -8.43
C GLU A 27 -1.87 -36.14 -8.72
N LEU A 28 -2.42 -34.94 -8.61
CA LEU A 28 -3.81 -34.66 -8.97
C LEU A 28 -3.86 -34.24 -10.45
N PRO A 29 -4.76 -34.81 -11.27
CA PRO A 29 -4.90 -34.46 -12.68
C PRO A 29 -5.61 -33.11 -12.89
N LEU A 30 -5.31 -32.12 -12.06
CA LEU A 30 -5.99 -30.83 -12.00
C LEU A 30 -4.96 -29.70 -12.10
N GLU A 31 -5.10 -28.86 -13.12
CA GLU A 31 -4.40 -27.58 -13.20
C GLU A 31 -5.14 -26.56 -12.33
N VAL A 32 -4.41 -25.91 -11.42
CA VAL A 32 -4.94 -24.86 -10.56
C VAL A 32 -4.28 -23.55 -10.95
N GLU A 33 -5.09 -22.55 -11.30
CA GLU A 33 -4.64 -21.18 -11.54
C GLU A 33 -5.28 -20.22 -10.53
N PRO A 34 -4.56 -19.15 -10.11
CA PRO A 34 -5.15 -18.12 -9.28
C PRO A 34 -6.31 -17.42 -10.01
N PHE A 35 -7.49 -17.43 -9.40
CA PHE A 35 -8.63 -16.65 -9.88
C PHE A 35 -8.75 -15.35 -9.06
N GLY A 36 -8.70 -14.20 -9.74
CA GLY A 36 -8.81 -12.90 -9.09
C GLY A 36 -10.23 -12.62 -8.58
N LEU A 37 -10.51 -12.94 -7.31
CA LEU A 37 -11.69 -12.41 -6.65
C LEU A 37 -11.47 -10.93 -6.32
N HIS A 38 -12.34 -10.08 -6.84
CA HIS A 38 -12.46 -8.71 -6.34
C HIS A 38 -13.24 -8.77 -5.03
N ALA A 39 -12.64 -8.28 -3.94
CA ALA A 39 -13.31 -8.27 -2.64
C ALA A 39 -14.64 -7.51 -2.77
N ALA A 40 -15.74 -8.16 -2.35
CA ALA A 40 -17.05 -7.53 -2.33
C ALA A 40 -17.14 -6.56 -1.15
N GLY A 41 -16.62 -5.35 -1.34
CA GLY A 41 -16.64 -4.26 -0.36
C GLY A 41 -15.52 -4.30 0.67
N THR A 42 -15.46 -3.24 1.47
CA THR A 42 -14.49 -3.08 2.56
C THR A 42 -15.20 -3.01 3.92
N ARG A 43 -14.57 -3.57 4.96
CA ARG A 43 -15.10 -3.49 6.34
C ARG A 43 -14.52 -2.31 7.10
N PHE A 44 -13.34 -1.83 6.66
CA PHE A 44 -12.65 -0.66 7.19
C PHE A 44 -12.45 0.39 6.09
N ASP A 45 -12.02 1.59 6.44
CA ASP A 45 -11.80 2.63 5.43
C ASP A 45 -10.62 2.25 4.52
N LEU A 46 -9.59 1.60 5.08
CA LEU A 46 -8.40 1.11 4.37
C LEU A 46 -7.93 -0.24 4.94
N GLU A 47 -7.71 -1.23 4.09
CA GLU A 47 -7.21 -2.55 4.47
C GLU A 47 -6.00 -2.87 3.58
N LEU A 48 -4.88 -3.27 4.16
CA LEU A 48 -3.71 -3.79 3.46
C LEU A 48 -3.51 -5.26 3.83
N PHE A 49 -3.64 -6.13 2.84
CA PHE A 49 -3.33 -7.55 2.98
C PHE A 49 -1.97 -7.82 2.35
N LEU A 50 -1.06 -8.38 3.13
CA LEU A 50 0.25 -8.85 2.68
C LEU A 50 0.32 -10.37 2.80
N MET A 51 1.10 -10.99 1.93
CA MET A 51 1.45 -12.39 1.98
C MET A 51 2.90 -12.58 1.56
N GLU A 52 3.55 -13.61 2.09
CA GLU A 52 4.87 -14.02 1.63
C GLU A 52 4.78 -14.60 0.22
N TRP A 53 5.75 -14.26 -0.61
CA TRP A 53 5.88 -14.72 -1.99
C TRP A 53 7.36 -14.96 -2.32
N PRO A 54 7.70 -15.83 -3.28
CA PRO A 54 9.07 -15.90 -3.80
C PRO A 54 9.62 -14.51 -4.16
N GLY A 55 10.66 -14.08 -3.45
CA GLY A 55 11.31 -12.77 -3.65
C GLY A 55 10.79 -11.61 -2.79
N GLY A 56 9.84 -11.83 -1.87
CA GLY A 56 9.44 -10.82 -0.89
C GLY A 56 7.96 -10.87 -0.49
N LEU A 57 7.42 -9.72 -0.10
CA LEU A 57 6.00 -9.58 0.22
C LEU A 57 5.22 -9.15 -1.01
N ARG A 58 4.05 -9.76 -1.23
CA ARG A 58 3.02 -9.29 -2.16
C ARG A 58 1.79 -8.90 -1.38
N GLY A 59 1.00 -7.98 -1.92
CA GLY A 59 -0.21 -7.57 -1.26
C GLY A 59 -1.08 -6.65 -2.08
N ALA A 60 -2.25 -6.35 -1.53
CA ALA A 60 -3.25 -5.50 -2.14
C ALA A 60 -3.94 -4.63 -1.08
N PHE A 61 -4.32 -3.44 -1.50
CA PHE A 61 -5.22 -2.59 -0.73
C PHE A 61 -6.68 -2.90 -1.10
N ASN A 62 -7.52 -3.01 -0.08
CA ASN A 62 -8.97 -2.93 -0.20
C ASN A 62 -9.42 -1.65 0.53
N TYR A 63 -10.30 -0.86 -0.06
CA TYR A 63 -10.57 0.49 0.44
C TYR A 63 -11.99 0.97 0.16
N ASN A 64 -12.42 1.95 0.95
CA ASN A 64 -13.75 2.53 0.81
C ASN A 64 -13.72 3.57 -0.33
N THR A 65 -14.39 3.27 -1.44
CA THR A 65 -14.43 4.13 -2.63
C THR A 65 -15.20 5.44 -2.41
N ASP A 66 -16.02 5.53 -1.35
CA ASP A 66 -16.65 6.80 -0.96
C ASP A 66 -15.65 7.76 -0.31
N LEU A 67 -14.47 7.25 0.11
CA LEU A 67 -13.42 8.03 0.79
C LEU A 67 -12.13 8.15 -0.03
N PHE A 68 -11.82 7.16 -0.85
CA PHE A 68 -10.58 7.11 -1.62
C PHE A 68 -10.86 6.74 -3.08
N ASP A 69 -10.18 7.44 -3.98
CA ASP A 69 -10.03 6.98 -5.37
C ASP A 69 -8.77 6.12 -5.53
N GLU A 70 -8.67 5.43 -6.66
CA GLU A 70 -7.55 4.56 -6.99
C GLU A 70 -6.21 5.31 -6.95
N SER A 71 -6.19 6.57 -7.42
CA SER A 71 -4.97 7.38 -7.46
C SER A 71 -4.45 7.71 -6.06
N SER A 72 -5.37 7.90 -5.10
CA SER A 72 -5.08 8.19 -3.70
C SER A 72 -4.47 6.98 -3.03
N VAL A 73 -5.04 5.79 -3.23
CA VAL A 73 -4.50 4.55 -2.66
C VAL A 73 -3.20 4.14 -3.33
N ALA A 74 -3.05 4.35 -4.65
CA ALA A 74 -1.79 4.14 -5.34
C ALA A 74 -0.66 5.03 -4.77
N ARG A 75 -0.96 6.29 -4.45
CA ARG A 75 -0.01 7.19 -3.76
C ARG A 75 0.35 6.68 -2.36
N ILE A 76 -0.63 6.24 -1.57
CA ILE A 76 -0.39 5.63 -0.24
C ILE A 76 0.53 4.41 -0.38
N ALA A 77 0.26 3.53 -1.35
CA ALA A 77 1.08 2.35 -1.61
C ALA A 77 2.52 2.72 -1.98
N ALA A 78 2.71 3.74 -2.83
CA ALA A 78 4.03 4.21 -3.23
C ALA A 78 4.81 4.83 -2.05
N HIS A 79 4.15 5.64 -1.20
CA HIS A 79 4.74 6.20 0.01
C HIS A 79 5.14 5.12 1.01
N LEU A 80 4.25 4.15 1.26
CA LEU A 80 4.54 3.03 2.15
C LEU A 80 5.73 2.21 1.62
N GLY A 81 5.76 1.91 0.32
CA GLY A 81 6.86 1.18 -0.30
C GLY A 81 8.22 1.90 -0.17
N ARG A 82 8.23 3.22 -0.38
CA ARG A 82 9.44 4.06 -0.17
C ARG A 82 9.89 4.04 1.28
N LEU A 83 8.96 4.23 2.22
CA LEU A 83 9.26 4.21 3.65
C LEU A 83 9.82 2.86 4.09
N LEU A 84 9.18 1.75 3.69
CA LEU A 84 9.64 0.41 4.02
C LEU A 84 11.04 0.12 3.48
N ARG A 85 11.34 0.58 2.24
CA ARG A 85 12.69 0.46 1.67
C ARG A 85 13.71 1.27 2.44
N GLY A 86 13.41 2.53 2.75
CA GLY A 86 14.30 3.39 3.54
C GLY A 86 14.62 2.80 4.91
N VAL A 87 13.61 2.29 5.61
CA VAL A 87 13.77 1.65 6.93
C VAL A 87 14.60 0.36 6.81
N ALA A 88 14.37 -0.45 5.78
CA ALA A 88 15.14 -1.68 5.54
C ALA A 88 16.63 -1.40 5.23
N ASP A 89 16.91 -0.35 4.45
CA ASP A 89 18.27 0.03 4.06
C ASP A 89 19.05 0.71 5.21
N SER A 90 18.36 1.27 6.21
CA SER A 90 18.97 2.04 7.30
C SER A 90 18.22 1.90 8.64
N PRO A 91 18.20 0.69 9.25
CA PRO A 91 17.34 0.40 10.40
C PRO A 91 17.71 1.14 11.70
N GLY A 92 18.91 1.71 11.78
CA GLY A 92 19.36 2.52 12.93
C GLY A 92 18.97 4.00 12.84
N VAL A 93 18.38 4.43 11.72
CA VAL A 93 17.98 5.82 11.50
C VAL A 93 16.59 6.06 12.11
N PRO A 94 16.34 7.20 12.79
CA PRO A 94 15.02 7.53 13.29
C PRO A 94 13.98 7.59 12.17
N LEU A 95 12.77 7.10 12.42
CA LEU A 95 11.69 7.06 11.42
C LEU A 95 11.43 8.44 10.78
N SER A 96 11.54 9.51 11.57
CA SER A 96 11.33 10.90 11.12
C SER A 96 12.36 11.42 10.12
N ALA A 97 13.50 10.75 9.97
CA ALA A 97 14.55 11.14 9.03
C ALA A 97 14.38 10.48 7.65
N HIS A 98 13.46 9.52 7.50
CA HIS A 98 13.14 8.94 6.19
C HIS A 98 12.16 9.83 5.44
N ASP A 99 12.48 10.17 4.19
CA ASP A 99 11.54 10.83 3.29
C ASP A 99 10.62 9.78 2.64
N GLY A 100 9.32 9.89 2.87
CA GLY A 100 8.31 9.02 2.27
C GLY A 100 7.82 9.50 0.91
N LEU A 101 8.13 10.75 0.53
CA LEU A 101 7.65 11.36 -0.70
C LEU A 101 8.49 10.95 -1.90
N ASP A 102 7.86 10.88 -3.07
CA ASP A 102 8.60 10.90 -4.32
C ASP A 102 9.35 12.23 -4.48
N PRO A 103 10.55 12.26 -5.09
CA PRO A 103 11.22 13.52 -5.41
C PRO A 103 10.36 14.51 -6.20
N ALA A 104 9.51 14.04 -7.13
CA ALA A 104 8.60 14.91 -7.86
C ALA A 104 7.44 15.40 -6.99
N GLU A 105 6.91 14.57 -6.09
CA GLU A 105 5.91 15.01 -5.12
C GLU A 105 6.47 16.07 -4.16
N ARG A 106 7.69 15.87 -3.67
CA ARG A 106 8.39 16.85 -2.84
C ARG A 106 8.62 18.15 -3.59
N HIS A 107 9.02 18.09 -4.85
CA HIS A 107 9.19 19.29 -5.69
C HIS A 107 7.87 20.04 -5.86
N ARG A 108 6.78 19.34 -6.19
CA ARG A 108 5.45 19.95 -6.28
C ARG A 108 5.05 20.68 -5.00
N MET A 109 5.24 20.03 -3.85
CA MET A 109 4.88 20.60 -2.55
C MET A 109 5.72 21.81 -2.15
N LEU A 110 7.01 21.80 -2.47
CA LEU A 110 7.93 22.85 -2.06
C LEU A 110 8.02 24.01 -3.04
N THR A 111 7.77 23.76 -4.32
CA THR A 111 7.96 24.74 -5.39
C THR A 111 6.64 25.06 -6.09
N GLU A 112 6.05 24.11 -6.80
CA GLU A 112 4.90 24.38 -7.68
C GLU A 112 3.68 24.93 -6.91
N TRP A 113 3.34 24.35 -5.77
CA TRP A 113 2.23 24.84 -4.95
C TRP A 113 2.53 26.14 -4.21
N ASN A 114 3.80 26.47 -4.03
CA ASN A 114 4.24 27.69 -3.37
C ASN A 114 4.63 28.79 -4.37
N ASP A 115 4.38 28.61 -5.67
CA ASP A 115 4.60 29.63 -6.70
C ASP A 115 3.48 30.68 -6.66
N THR A 116 3.42 31.40 -5.53
CA THR A 116 2.40 32.41 -5.23
C THR A 116 2.93 33.83 -5.38
N ALA A 117 4.08 34.00 -6.04
CA ALA A 117 4.64 35.33 -6.27
C ALA A 117 3.72 36.11 -7.21
N SER A 118 3.26 37.28 -6.76
CA SER A 118 2.46 38.20 -7.58
C SER A 118 3.05 39.60 -7.55
N GLU A 119 2.96 40.32 -8.66
CA GLU A 119 3.35 41.72 -8.72
C GLU A 119 2.45 42.52 -7.77
N VAL A 120 3.06 43.32 -6.89
CA VAL A 120 2.36 44.27 -6.05
C VAL A 120 2.34 45.60 -6.80
N SER A 121 1.16 46.07 -7.17
CA SER A 121 1.00 47.41 -7.74
C SER A 121 1.21 48.48 -6.66
N ASP A 122 1.94 49.54 -7.00
CA ASP A 122 2.13 50.75 -6.17
C ASP A 122 0.83 51.56 -5.96
#